data_AF-A0A1M4Y8B3-F1
#
_entry.id   AF-A0A1M4Y8B3-F1
#
_cell.length_a   1.000
_cell.length_b   1.000
_cell.length_c   1.000
_cell.angle_alpha   90.00
_cell.angle_beta   90.00
_cell.angle_gamma   90.00
#
_symmetry.space_group_name_H-M   'P 1'
#
loop_
_entity.id
_entity.type
_entity.pdbx_description
1 polymer ?
#
loop_
_entity_poly.entity_id
_entity_poly.type
_entity_poly.pdbx_seq_one_letter_code
_entity_poly.pdbx_strand_id
1 'polypeptide(L)'
;MKNLFFLLFFLTFQLFSQNNPEFFDMPTAQKVLNQVKGKDKADTYIQQCATLSRLSRIALYRMSDFEELEDNVLMAAKKKQNEEYITFYKEVRQRYSNEIKSLELDKNAKDWDATIGNFSNNEEFQKNIINTLFNERAKNQYNNVFSRREQHNKKLKDANEEKQKEKSNAIFNNILAHGFFWIVMFSFLIFGAILTIRGYNWRKRLLKYEFENTTSGGVVGFDDFGKAQKHSSNKTFSGILIFIGVVIFMIALLLINITIVNNKLF
;
A
#
# COMPACT_ATOMS: atom_id res chain seq x y z
N MET A 1 52.42 -29.09 -21.98
CA MET A 1 52.70 -28.65 -20.60
C MET A 1 51.60 -27.78 -19.96
N LYS A 2 50.90 -26.90 -20.69
CA LYS A 2 49.81 -26.08 -20.11
C LYS A 2 48.62 -26.88 -19.53
N ASN A 3 48.30 -28.06 -20.08
CA ASN A 3 47.22 -28.90 -19.56
C ASN A 3 47.58 -29.70 -18.30
N LEU A 4 48.87 -29.88 -17.99
CA LEU A 4 49.32 -30.61 -16.80
C LEU A 4 49.27 -29.74 -15.54
N PHE A 5 49.52 -28.44 -15.69
CA PHE A 5 49.46 -27.47 -14.59
C PHE A 5 48.01 -27.19 -14.13
N PHE A 6 47.06 -27.19 -15.07
CA PHE A 6 45.63 -27.07 -14.77
C PHE A 6 45.11 -28.31 -14.02
N LEU A 7 45.62 -29.51 -14.33
CA LEU A 7 45.24 -30.77 -13.69
C LEU A 7 45.80 -30.88 -12.26
N LEU A 8 47.03 -30.42 -12.03
CA LEU A 8 47.67 -30.38 -10.69
C LEU A 8 47.07 -29.29 -9.78
N PHE A 9 46.63 -28.15 -10.34
CA PHE A 9 45.89 -27.13 -9.58
C PHE A 9 44.49 -27.63 -9.17
N PHE A 10 43.85 -28.45 -10.02
CA PHE A 10 42.56 -29.08 -9.71
C PHE A 10 42.67 -30.17 -8.61
N LEU A 11 43.75 -30.96 -8.62
CA LEU A 11 43.94 -32.06 -7.66
C LEU A 11 44.25 -31.60 -6.23
N THR A 12 44.88 -30.44 -6.05
CA THR A 12 45.21 -29.92 -4.70
C THR A 12 44.03 -29.23 -4.01
N PHE A 13 43.04 -28.76 -4.77
CA PHE A 13 41.79 -28.21 -4.21
C PHE A 13 40.79 -29.29 -3.76
N GLN A 14 40.93 -30.55 -4.20
CA GLN A 14 39.97 -31.62 -3.90
C GLN A 14 40.06 -32.19 -2.48
N LEU A 15 41.09 -31.82 -1.69
CA LEU A 15 41.33 -32.37 -0.36
C LEU A 15 40.92 -31.47 0.81
N PHE A 16 40.38 -30.27 0.55
CA PHE A 16 39.98 -29.34 1.60
C PHE A 16 38.45 -29.21 1.67
N SER A 17 37.90 -29.75 2.75
CA SER A 17 36.57 -29.51 3.34
C SER A 17 35.36 -29.38 2.38
N GLN A 18 34.47 -30.38 2.42
CA GLN A 18 33.22 -30.35 1.64
C GLN A 18 32.22 -29.26 2.08
N ASN A 19 32.43 -28.63 3.23
CA ASN A 19 31.65 -27.49 3.73
C ASN A 19 32.61 -26.37 4.16
N ASN A 20 32.17 -25.11 4.10
CA ASN A 20 32.98 -24.02 4.65
C ASN A 20 32.61 -23.77 6.14
N PRO A 21 33.44 -24.21 7.11
CA PRO A 21 33.10 -24.12 8.54
C PRO A 21 33.05 -22.67 9.05
N GLU A 22 33.80 -21.75 8.41
CA GLU A 22 33.76 -20.32 8.70
C GLU A 22 32.46 -19.66 8.25
N PHE A 23 31.69 -20.34 7.39
CA PHE A 23 30.46 -19.83 6.82
C PHE A 23 29.26 -20.73 7.13
N PHE A 24 29.16 -21.11 8.40
CA PHE A 24 28.05 -21.89 8.94
C PHE A 24 27.80 -23.21 8.19
N ASP A 25 28.85 -23.78 7.61
CA ASP A 25 28.82 -25.03 6.86
C ASP A 25 27.90 -25.01 5.62
N MET A 26 27.75 -23.85 4.97
CA MET A 26 27.15 -23.82 3.63
C MET A 26 27.98 -24.66 2.64
N PRO A 27 27.33 -25.26 1.62
CA PRO A 27 28.03 -26.07 0.63
C PRO A 27 29.00 -25.23 -0.19
N THR A 28 30.21 -25.74 -0.44
CA THR A 28 31.14 -25.10 -1.40
C THR A 28 30.57 -25.15 -2.81
N ALA A 29 31.04 -24.25 -3.68
CA ALA A 29 30.59 -24.28 -5.08
C ALA A 29 30.93 -25.62 -5.75
N GLN A 30 32.08 -26.21 -5.41
CA GLN A 30 32.48 -27.53 -5.91
C GLN A 30 31.51 -28.64 -5.49
N LYS A 31 31.04 -28.62 -4.23
CA LYS A 31 30.03 -29.58 -3.74
C LYS A 31 28.73 -29.46 -4.54
N VAL A 32 28.30 -28.23 -4.86
CA VAL A 32 27.13 -27.96 -5.70
C VAL A 32 27.29 -28.61 -7.08
N LEU A 33 28.43 -28.41 -7.76
CA LEU A 33 28.67 -29.01 -9.08
C LEU A 33 28.69 -30.54 -9.06
N ASN A 34 29.17 -31.11 -7.96
CA ASN A 34 29.24 -32.56 -7.81
C ASN A 34 27.87 -33.18 -7.54
N GLN A 35 27.03 -32.52 -6.74
CA GLN A 35 25.76 -33.09 -6.24
C GLN A 35 24.53 -32.70 -7.07
N VAL A 36 24.50 -31.52 -7.68
CA VAL A 36 23.35 -31.07 -8.48
C VAL A 36 23.46 -31.65 -9.89
N LYS A 37 22.51 -32.53 -10.24
CA LYS A 37 22.39 -33.20 -11.53
C LYS A 37 20.98 -33.05 -12.08
N GLY A 38 20.88 -32.74 -13.37
CA GLY A 38 19.63 -32.70 -14.12
C GLY A 38 19.40 -34.00 -14.90
N LYS A 39 18.29 -34.04 -15.64
CA LYS A 39 17.91 -35.16 -16.52
C LYS A 39 18.89 -35.36 -17.67
N ASP A 40 19.48 -34.28 -18.13
CA ASP A 40 20.51 -34.25 -19.16
C ASP A 40 21.60 -33.21 -18.82
N LYS A 41 22.57 -33.02 -19.73
CA LYS A 41 23.67 -32.08 -19.53
C LYS A 41 23.19 -30.62 -19.47
N ALA A 42 22.23 -30.24 -20.32
CA ALA A 42 21.72 -28.87 -20.36
C ALA A 42 20.95 -28.54 -19.08
N ASP A 43 20.06 -29.43 -18.65
CA ASP A 43 19.33 -29.34 -17.39
C ASP A 43 20.28 -29.33 -16.18
N THR A 44 21.34 -30.17 -16.21
CA THR A 44 22.39 -30.15 -15.18
C THR A 44 23.03 -28.77 -15.06
N TYR A 45 23.42 -28.16 -16.18
CA TYR A 45 24.02 -26.83 -16.18
C TYR A 45 23.06 -25.74 -15.71
N ILE A 46 21.78 -25.79 -16.12
CA ILE A 46 20.75 -24.86 -15.66
C ILE A 46 20.56 -24.96 -14.14
N GLN A 47 20.40 -26.18 -13.61
CA GLN A 47 20.19 -26.39 -12.18
C GLN A 47 21.41 -26.00 -11.36
N GLN A 48 22.63 -26.29 -11.84
CA GLN A 48 23.87 -25.86 -11.18
C GLN A 48 23.98 -24.33 -11.13
N CYS A 49 23.73 -23.65 -12.24
CA CYS A 49 23.72 -22.18 -12.29
C CYS A 49 22.65 -21.57 -11.41
N ALA A 50 21.41 -22.10 -11.44
CA ALA A 50 20.31 -21.64 -10.61
C ALA A 50 20.62 -21.84 -9.10
N THR A 51 21.24 -22.96 -8.75
CA THR A 51 21.67 -23.26 -7.38
C THR A 51 22.76 -22.31 -6.92
N LEU A 52 23.84 -22.13 -7.70
CA LEU A 52 24.93 -21.20 -7.35
C LEU A 52 24.45 -19.75 -7.23
N SER A 53 23.58 -19.31 -8.15
CA SER A 53 22.93 -18.00 -8.10
C SER A 53 22.09 -17.85 -6.83
N ARG A 54 21.32 -18.87 -6.45
CA ARG A 54 20.52 -18.84 -5.22
C ARG A 54 21.39 -18.80 -3.97
N LEU A 55 22.46 -19.59 -3.91
CA LEU A 55 23.39 -19.62 -2.78
C LEU A 55 24.14 -18.30 -2.63
N SER A 56 24.56 -17.69 -3.74
CA SER A 56 25.12 -16.33 -3.77
C SER A 56 24.15 -15.31 -3.18
N ARG A 57 22.88 -15.35 -3.59
CA ARG A 57 21.84 -14.48 -3.00
C ARG A 57 21.66 -14.73 -1.50
N ILE A 58 21.58 -15.98 -1.06
CA ILE A 58 21.46 -16.31 0.38
C ILE A 58 22.67 -15.78 1.15
N ALA A 59 23.88 -15.91 0.58
CA ALA A 59 25.10 -15.41 1.19
C ALA A 59 25.10 -13.87 1.32
N LEU A 60 24.65 -13.16 0.27
CA LEU A 60 24.52 -11.70 0.25
C LEU A 60 23.42 -11.16 1.16
N TYR A 61 22.23 -11.76 1.16
CA TYR A 61 21.13 -11.34 2.04
C TYR A 61 21.50 -11.50 3.51
N ARG A 62 22.32 -12.50 3.85
CA ARG A 62 22.91 -12.63 5.18
C ARG A 62 23.94 -11.55 5.52
N MET A 63 24.41 -10.75 4.58
CA MET A 63 25.27 -9.59 4.86
C MET A 63 24.44 -8.37 5.24
N SER A 64 23.37 -8.08 4.48
CA SER A 64 22.56 -6.87 4.66
C SER A 64 21.78 -6.83 5.98
N ASP A 65 21.32 -7.99 6.48
CA ASP A 65 20.53 -8.04 7.72
C ASP A 65 21.40 -7.94 8.99
N PHE A 66 22.73 -7.94 8.85
CA PHE A 66 23.70 -7.99 9.96
C PHE A 66 24.77 -6.90 9.90
N GLU A 67 24.65 -5.94 8.97
CA GLU A 67 25.59 -4.81 8.80
C GLU A 67 25.76 -3.98 10.09
N GLU A 68 24.77 -4.00 11.00
CA GLU A 68 24.84 -3.24 12.26
C GLU A 68 25.56 -3.96 13.41
N LEU A 69 25.91 -5.26 13.31
CA LEU A 69 26.33 -6.06 14.49
C LEU A 69 27.40 -7.14 14.28
N GLU A 70 27.92 -7.37 13.07
CA GLU A 70 28.86 -8.49 12.85
C GLU A 70 30.35 -8.09 12.86
N ASP A 71 31.14 -8.95 13.52
CA ASP A 71 32.61 -8.96 13.53
C ASP A 71 33.18 -8.97 12.10
N ASN A 72 34.17 -8.12 11.85
CA ASN A 72 34.81 -7.88 10.54
C ASN A 72 35.29 -9.20 9.88
N VAL A 73 35.70 -10.17 10.69
CA VAL A 73 36.15 -11.50 10.24
C VAL A 73 35.02 -12.31 9.59
N LEU A 74 33.82 -12.30 10.17
CA LEU A 74 32.68 -13.05 9.65
C LEU A 74 32.20 -12.44 8.32
N MET A 75 32.14 -11.11 8.23
CA MET A 75 31.77 -10.40 7.00
C MET A 75 32.74 -10.72 5.85
N ALA A 76 34.04 -10.77 6.13
CA ALA A 76 35.06 -11.15 5.15
C ALA A 76 34.86 -12.59 4.64
N ALA A 77 34.57 -13.54 5.54
CA ALA A 77 34.26 -14.92 5.18
C ALA A 77 33.01 -15.02 4.30
N LYS A 78 31.93 -14.29 4.62
CA LYS A 78 30.71 -14.23 3.80
C LYS A 78 31.02 -13.72 2.39
N LYS A 79 31.85 -12.68 2.28
CA LYS A 79 32.20 -12.04 1.01
C LYS A 79 32.97 -12.99 0.11
N LYS A 80 33.97 -13.66 0.70
CA LYS A 80 34.76 -14.68 0.02
C LYS A 80 33.88 -15.84 -0.49
N GLN A 81 32.89 -16.29 0.29
CA GLN A 81 31.96 -17.34 -0.16
C GLN A 81 31.08 -16.87 -1.32
N ASN A 82 30.55 -15.65 -1.25
CA ASN A 82 29.77 -15.09 -2.34
C ASN A 82 30.59 -14.96 -3.63
N GLU A 83 31.83 -14.50 -3.51
CA GLU A 83 32.80 -14.44 -4.63
C GLU A 83 33.08 -15.82 -5.22
N GLU A 84 33.21 -16.86 -4.39
CA GLU A 84 33.34 -18.26 -4.84
C GLU A 84 32.12 -18.67 -5.70
N TYR A 85 30.90 -18.48 -5.19
CA TYR A 85 29.68 -18.85 -5.93
C TYR A 85 29.55 -18.10 -7.25
N ILE A 86 29.84 -16.80 -7.26
CA ILE A 86 29.80 -15.98 -8.49
C ILE A 86 30.85 -16.45 -9.50
N THR A 87 32.04 -16.81 -9.03
CA THR A 87 33.14 -17.29 -9.89
C THR A 87 32.75 -18.59 -10.56
N PHE A 88 32.32 -19.59 -9.79
CA PHE A 88 31.87 -20.86 -10.33
C PHE A 88 30.64 -20.73 -11.21
N TYR A 89 29.70 -19.83 -10.88
CA TYR A 89 28.56 -19.54 -11.75
C TYR A 89 29.02 -19.09 -13.14
N LYS A 90 29.99 -18.16 -13.21
CA LYS A 90 30.56 -17.68 -14.48
C LYS A 90 31.25 -18.80 -15.23
N GLU A 91 31.99 -19.67 -14.54
CA GLU A 91 32.69 -20.80 -15.16
C GLU A 91 31.74 -21.86 -15.73
N VAL A 92 30.68 -22.23 -15.00
CA VAL A 92 29.66 -23.17 -15.48
C VAL A 92 28.92 -22.57 -16.68
N ARG A 93 28.55 -21.29 -16.60
CA ARG A 93 27.95 -20.56 -17.71
C ARG A 93 28.85 -20.52 -18.94
N GLN A 94 30.15 -20.30 -18.76
CA GLN A 94 31.11 -20.32 -19.87
C GLN A 94 31.25 -21.72 -20.47
N ARG A 95 31.34 -22.76 -19.65
CA ARG A 95 31.36 -24.16 -20.11
C ARG A 95 30.11 -24.52 -20.90
N TYR A 96 28.94 -24.18 -20.39
CA TYR A 96 27.67 -24.34 -21.12
C TYR A 96 27.71 -23.62 -22.47
N SER A 97 28.14 -22.36 -22.49
CA SER A 97 28.24 -21.58 -23.73
C SER A 97 29.22 -22.19 -24.74
N ASN A 98 30.23 -22.92 -24.30
CA ASN A 98 31.22 -23.56 -25.18
C ASN A 98 30.77 -24.95 -25.65
N GLU A 99 30.13 -25.74 -24.78
CA GLU A 99 29.79 -27.15 -25.03
C GLU A 99 28.40 -27.34 -25.64
N ILE A 100 27.43 -26.47 -25.31
CA ILE A 100 26.02 -26.65 -25.71
C ILE A 100 25.63 -25.72 -26.85
N LYS A 101 26.18 -24.49 -26.93
CA LYS A 101 25.96 -23.66 -28.14
C LYS A 101 26.60 -24.27 -29.40
N SER A 102 27.63 -25.10 -29.25
CA SER A 102 28.24 -25.85 -30.36
C SER A 102 27.38 -27.03 -30.84
N LEU A 103 26.34 -27.42 -30.10
CA LEU A 103 25.47 -28.56 -30.42
C LEU A 103 24.21 -28.16 -31.22
N GLU A 104 24.11 -26.91 -31.70
CA GLU A 104 22.94 -26.37 -32.42
C GLU A 104 21.58 -26.58 -31.69
N LEU A 105 21.60 -26.81 -30.37
CA LEU A 105 20.40 -26.87 -29.56
C LEU A 105 19.93 -25.43 -29.25
N ASP A 106 19.13 -24.95 -30.20
CA ASP A 106 17.82 -24.36 -29.96
C ASP A 106 17.71 -22.83 -29.81
N LYS A 107 16.66 -22.29 -30.46
CA LYS A 107 16.15 -20.91 -30.30
C LYS A 107 15.84 -20.57 -28.83
N ASN A 108 15.72 -21.58 -27.97
CA ASN A 108 15.57 -21.50 -26.51
C ASN A 108 16.81 -21.00 -25.75
N ALA A 109 18.00 -20.96 -26.36
CA ALA A 109 19.19 -20.35 -25.75
C ALA A 109 19.06 -18.83 -25.54
N LYS A 110 18.10 -18.17 -26.19
CA LYS A 110 17.86 -16.72 -26.06
C LYS A 110 17.30 -16.30 -24.70
N ASP A 111 16.72 -17.21 -23.92
CA ASP A 111 16.09 -16.87 -22.63
C ASP A 111 16.66 -17.65 -21.44
N TRP A 112 17.94 -18.04 -21.56
CA TRP A 112 18.63 -18.86 -20.55
C TRP A 112 18.74 -18.15 -19.20
N ASP A 113 19.00 -16.84 -19.20
CA ASP A 113 19.05 -16.04 -17.97
C ASP A 113 17.67 -15.96 -17.29
N ALA A 114 16.57 -15.87 -18.05
CA ALA A 114 15.23 -15.94 -17.48
C ALA A 114 14.89 -17.35 -16.99
N THR A 115 15.33 -18.39 -17.69
CA THR A 115 15.14 -19.78 -17.27
C THR A 115 15.83 -20.06 -15.95
N ILE A 116 17.10 -19.65 -15.80
CA ILE A 116 17.85 -19.71 -14.55
C ILE A 116 17.16 -18.86 -13.48
N GLY A 117 16.69 -17.66 -13.82
CA GLY A 117 15.96 -16.78 -12.92
C GLY A 117 14.70 -17.43 -12.37
N ASN A 118 13.88 -18.01 -13.24
CA ASN A 118 12.63 -18.70 -12.89
C ASN A 118 12.91 -19.92 -12.02
N PHE A 119 13.90 -20.75 -12.38
CA PHE A 119 14.32 -21.89 -11.56
C PHE A 119 14.83 -21.45 -10.18
N SER A 120 15.72 -20.47 -10.13
CA SER A 120 16.30 -19.96 -8.87
C SER A 120 15.23 -19.39 -7.94
N ASN A 121 14.14 -18.84 -8.50
CA ASN A 121 13.04 -18.27 -7.74
C ASN A 121 11.93 -19.28 -7.38
N ASN A 122 11.93 -20.48 -7.95
CA ASN A 122 10.95 -21.52 -7.64
C ASN A 122 11.09 -22.00 -6.17
N GLU A 123 9.99 -22.00 -5.42
CA GLU A 123 10.00 -22.35 -3.98
C GLU A 123 10.38 -23.81 -3.70
N GLU A 124 9.88 -24.74 -4.52
CA GLU A 124 10.15 -26.17 -4.36
C GLU A 124 11.63 -26.47 -4.61
N PHE A 125 12.19 -25.89 -5.67
CA PHE A 125 13.61 -25.96 -5.98
C PHE A 125 14.47 -25.40 -4.84
N GLN A 126 14.10 -24.23 -4.30
CA GLN A 126 14.79 -23.65 -3.15
C GLN A 126 14.74 -24.57 -1.92
N LYS A 127 13.56 -25.09 -1.57
CA LYS A 127 13.42 -26.04 -0.45
C LYS A 127 14.30 -27.27 -0.66
N ASN A 128 14.35 -27.79 -1.89
CA ASN A 128 15.18 -28.95 -2.22
C ASN A 128 16.69 -28.66 -2.09
N ILE A 129 17.16 -27.49 -2.55
CA ILE A 129 18.54 -27.04 -2.35
C ILE A 129 18.90 -27.01 -0.87
N ILE A 130 18.06 -26.38 -0.05
CA ILE A 130 18.31 -26.27 1.39
C ILE A 130 18.32 -27.66 2.02
N ASN A 131 17.32 -28.49 1.75
CA ASN A 131 17.22 -29.82 2.36
C ASN A 131 18.39 -30.75 1.99
N THR A 132 18.87 -30.66 0.75
CA THR A 132 19.88 -31.57 0.20
C THR A 132 21.30 -31.09 0.45
N LEU A 133 21.57 -29.79 0.31
CA LEU A 133 22.94 -29.27 0.34
C LEU A 133 23.35 -28.69 1.69
N PHE A 134 22.39 -28.24 2.51
CA PHE A 134 22.68 -27.63 3.81
C PHE A 134 22.78 -28.72 4.88
N ASN A 135 23.74 -28.56 5.79
CA ASN A 135 23.71 -29.33 7.04
C ASN A 135 22.69 -28.72 8.03
N GLU A 136 22.46 -29.39 9.15
CA GLU A 136 21.47 -28.96 10.15
C GLU A 136 21.77 -27.56 10.73
N ARG A 137 23.04 -27.20 10.91
CA ARG A 137 23.43 -25.87 11.38
C ARG A 137 23.03 -24.79 10.38
N ALA A 138 23.34 -24.99 9.09
CA ALA A 138 23.00 -24.08 8.02
C ALA A 138 21.47 -23.94 7.84
N LYS A 139 20.72 -25.06 7.95
CA LYS A 139 19.25 -25.08 7.90
C LYS A 139 18.63 -24.26 9.03
N ASN A 140 19.04 -24.48 10.27
CA ASN A 140 18.55 -23.75 11.44
C ASN A 140 18.77 -22.24 11.28
N GLN A 141 19.96 -21.85 10.82
CA GLN A 141 20.27 -20.43 10.55
C GLN A 141 19.41 -19.85 9.41
N TYR A 142 19.20 -20.61 8.33
CA TYR A 142 18.36 -20.19 7.23
C TYR A 142 16.92 -19.91 7.70
N ASN A 143 16.35 -20.84 8.46
CA ASN A 143 15.00 -20.72 9.03
C ASN A 143 14.89 -19.53 10.01
N ASN A 144 15.91 -19.29 10.83
CA ASN A 144 15.92 -18.16 11.78
C ASN A 144 15.97 -16.78 11.09
N VAL A 145 16.65 -16.67 9.94
CA VAL A 145 16.68 -15.41 9.16
C VAL A 145 15.35 -15.25 8.41
N PHE A 146 14.86 -16.30 7.76
CA PHE A 146 13.61 -16.24 7.00
C PHE A 146 12.39 -15.94 7.88
N SER A 147 12.30 -16.57 9.05
CA SER A 147 11.21 -16.32 10.01
C SER A 147 11.21 -14.88 10.54
N ARG A 148 12.38 -14.32 10.86
CA ARG A 148 12.51 -12.90 11.24
C ARG A 148 12.02 -11.96 10.14
N ARG A 149 12.38 -12.25 8.88
CA ARG A 149 11.90 -11.47 7.74
C ARG A 149 10.39 -11.58 7.54
N GLU A 150 9.84 -12.78 7.65
CA GLU A 150 8.40 -12.99 7.52
C GLU A 150 7.63 -12.20 8.60
N GLN A 151 8.13 -12.22 9.84
CA GLN A 151 7.59 -11.40 10.93
C GLN A 151 7.72 -9.90 10.65
N HIS A 152 8.86 -9.43 10.15
CA HIS A 152 9.06 -8.02 9.81
C HIS A 152 8.12 -7.56 8.69
N ASN A 153 8.03 -8.34 7.61
CA ASN A 153 7.12 -8.06 6.49
C ASN A 153 5.66 -8.07 6.92
N LYS A 154 5.28 -9.00 7.80
CA LYS A 154 3.95 -9.03 8.41
C LYS A 154 3.67 -7.75 9.20
N LYS A 155 4.59 -7.33 10.07
CA LYS A 155 4.47 -6.07 10.81
C LYS A 155 4.32 -4.86 9.89
N LEU A 156 5.10 -4.77 8.81
CA LEU A 156 4.99 -3.70 7.83
C LEU A 156 3.63 -3.69 7.12
N LYS A 157 3.13 -4.88 6.76
CA LYS A 157 1.81 -5.03 6.13
C LYS A 157 0.71 -4.60 7.09
N ASP A 158 0.73 -5.11 8.32
CA ASP A 158 -0.26 -4.78 9.36
C ASP A 158 -0.26 -3.26 9.64
N ALA A 159 0.92 -2.63 9.76
CA ALA A 159 1.04 -1.18 9.95
C ALA A 159 0.53 -0.36 8.77
N ASN A 160 0.73 -0.84 7.54
CA ASN A 160 0.20 -0.18 6.34
C ASN A 160 -1.33 -0.33 6.24
N GLU A 161 -1.87 -1.49 6.60
CA GLU A 161 -3.32 -1.71 6.66
C GLU A 161 -3.97 -0.82 7.73
N GLU A 162 -3.33 -0.67 8.89
CA GLU A 162 -3.78 0.26 9.95
C GLU A 162 -3.79 1.71 9.47
N LYS A 163 -2.71 2.18 8.83
CA LYS A 163 -2.65 3.53 8.25
C LYS A 163 -3.70 3.77 7.17
N GLN A 164 -3.95 2.77 6.31
CA GLN A 164 -5.00 2.88 5.30
C GLN A 164 -6.39 2.96 5.93
N LYS A 165 -6.64 2.17 6.97
CA LYS A 165 -7.89 2.20 7.74
C LYS A 165 -8.09 3.56 8.43
N GLU A 166 -7.05 4.12 9.03
CA GLU A 166 -7.08 5.45 9.64
C GLU A 166 -7.40 6.54 8.61
N LYS A 167 -6.72 6.52 7.46
CA LYS A 167 -6.99 7.46 6.35
C LYS A 167 -8.42 7.32 5.83
N SER A 168 -8.91 6.09 5.67
CA SER A 168 -10.29 5.82 5.25
C SER A 168 -11.31 6.37 6.24
N ASN A 169 -11.10 6.14 7.53
CA ASN A 169 -11.95 6.68 8.60
C ASN A 169 -11.95 8.21 8.62
N ALA A 170 -10.80 8.85 8.43
CA ALA A 170 -10.70 10.31 8.36
C ALA A 170 -11.49 10.89 7.16
N ILE A 171 -11.39 10.26 5.98
CA ILE A 171 -12.16 10.65 4.80
C ILE A 171 -13.67 10.48 5.06
N PHE A 172 -14.07 9.35 5.63
CA PHE A 172 -15.47 9.09 5.95
C PHE A 172 -16.05 10.10 6.94
N ASN A 173 -15.31 10.42 8.01
CA ASN A 173 -15.71 11.41 9.00
C ASN A 173 -15.84 12.81 8.38
N ASN A 174 -14.92 13.21 7.48
CA ASN A 174 -15.01 14.47 6.76
C ASN A 174 -16.26 14.51 5.86
N ILE A 175 -16.55 13.43 5.13
CA ILE A 175 -17.75 13.34 4.27
C ILE A 175 -19.02 13.48 5.14
N LEU A 176 -19.09 12.78 6.28
CA LEU A 176 -20.23 12.88 7.19
C LEU A 176 -20.40 14.30 7.75
N ALA A 177 -19.31 14.94 8.19
CA ALA A 177 -19.35 16.29 8.71
C ALA A 177 -19.82 17.31 7.64
N HIS A 178 -19.31 17.22 6.41
CA HIS A 178 -19.75 18.04 5.30
C HIS A 178 -21.23 17.79 4.94
N GLY A 179 -21.65 16.52 4.90
CA GLY A 179 -23.04 16.16 4.63
C GLY A 179 -24.00 16.71 5.68
N PHE A 180 -23.67 16.55 6.96
CA PHE A 180 -24.45 17.09 8.07
C PHE A 180 -24.55 18.62 8.00
N PHE A 181 -23.45 19.31 7.71
CA PHE A 181 -23.45 20.76 7.54
C PHE A 181 -24.43 21.22 6.45
N TRP A 182 -24.43 20.56 5.29
CA TRP A 182 -25.37 20.88 4.20
C TRP A 182 -26.83 20.67 4.62
N ILE A 183 -27.14 19.57 5.31
CA ILE A 183 -28.50 19.29 5.81
C ILE A 183 -28.97 20.42 6.72
N VAL A 184 -28.13 20.87 7.65
CA VAL A 184 -28.45 21.98 8.56
C VAL A 184 -28.68 23.27 7.78
N MET A 185 -27.83 23.61 6.80
CA MET A 185 -28.00 24.80 5.97
C MET A 185 -29.32 24.80 5.17
N PHE A 186 -29.66 23.68 4.53
CA PHE A 186 -30.93 23.55 3.82
C PHE A 186 -32.13 23.63 4.76
N SER A 187 -32.03 23.09 5.96
CA SER A 187 -33.09 23.18 6.96
C SER A 187 -33.40 24.64 7.35
N PHE A 188 -32.38 25.48 7.53
CA PHE A 188 -32.56 26.91 7.79
C PHE A 188 -33.18 27.65 6.62
N LEU A 189 -32.76 27.34 5.39
CA LEU A 189 -33.32 27.95 4.18
C LEU A 189 -34.82 27.65 4.05
N ILE A 190 -35.19 26.37 4.21
CA ILE A 190 -36.59 25.93 4.16
C ILE A 190 -37.39 26.56 5.31
N PHE A 191 -36.84 26.56 6.53
CA PHE A 191 -37.50 27.13 7.70
C PHE A 191 -37.76 28.64 7.56
N GLY A 192 -36.77 29.41 7.09
CA GLY A 192 -36.92 30.84 6.81
C GLY A 192 -37.98 31.13 5.74
N ALA A 193 -38.01 30.32 4.68
CA ALA A 193 -39.04 30.42 3.64
C ALA A 193 -40.46 30.13 4.20
N ILE A 194 -40.60 29.08 5.01
CA ILE A 194 -41.90 28.72 5.64
C ILE A 194 -42.40 29.86 6.53
N LEU A 195 -41.54 30.43 7.39
CA LEU A 195 -41.92 31.55 8.26
C LEU A 195 -42.39 32.76 7.45
N THR A 196 -41.67 33.09 6.39
CA THR A 196 -41.98 34.21 5.49
C THR A 196 -43.34 33.99 4.81
N ILE A 197 -43.59 32.80 4.24
CA ILE A 197 -44.86 32.47 3.58
C ILE A 197 -46.02 32.49 4.58
N ARG A 198 -45.84 31.93 5.78
CA ARG A 198 -46.89 31.93 6.81
C ARG A 198 -47.21 33.34 7.28
N GLY A 199 -46.18 34.16 7.54
CA GLY A 199 -46.34 35.57 7.88
C GLY A 199 -47.06 36.35 6.79
N TYR A 200 -46.70 36.15 5.52
CA TYR A 200 -47.34 36.77 4.36
C TYR A 200 -48.82 36.38 4.23
N ASN A 201 -49.14 35.08 4.32
CA ASN A 201 -50.51 34.59 4.25
C ASN A 201 -51.38 35.10 5.40
N TRP A 202 -50.79 35.32 6.58
CA TRP A 202 -51.49 35.94 7.70
C TRP A 202 -51.72 37.42 7.46
N ARG A 203 -50.70 38.14 6.99
CA ARG A 203 -50.81 39.56 6.63
C ARG A 203 -51.88 39.79 5.56
N LYS A 204 -51.91 38.94 4.52
CA LYS A 204 -52.93 38.98 3.47
C LYS A 204 -54.35 38.81 4.01
N ARG A 205 -54.55 37.90 4.97
CA ARG A 205 -55.85 37.70 5.64
C ARG A 205 -56.27 38.94 6.45
N LEU A 206 -55.33 39.55 7.17
CA LEU A 206 -55.59 40.78 7.93
C LEU A 206 -55.94 41.94 7.00
N LEU A 207 -55.22 42.11 5.89
CA LEU A 207 -55.52 43.15 4.89
C LEU A 207 -56.88 42.93 4.21
N LYS A 208 -57.23 41.68 3.90
CA LYS A 208 -58.56 41.34 3.38
C LYS A 208 -59.66 41.72 4.37
N TYR A 209 -59.47 41.40 5.65
CA TYR A 209 -60.39 41.80 6.71
C TYR A 209 -60.50 43.33 6.82
N GLU A 210 -59.38 44.05 6.81
CA GLU A 210 -59.38 45.53 6.83
C GLU A 210 -60.19 46.08 5.66
N PHE A 211 -59.99 45.56 4.44
CA PHE A 211 -60.73 45.98 3.26
C PHE A 211 -62.24 45.72 3.38
N GLU A 212 -62.65 44.52 3.82
CA GLU A 212 -64.06 44.13 3.93
C GLU A 212 -64.81 44.88 5.04
N ASN A 213 -64.10 45.38 6.06
CA ASN A 213 -64.69 46.06 7.23
C ASN A 213 -64.34 47.56 7.27
N THR A 214 -63.84 48.13 6.17
CA THR A 214 -63.61 49.57 6.07
C THR A 214 -64.93 50.30 5.87
N THR A 215 -65.24 51.25 6.76
CA THR A 215 -66.42 52.12 6.65
C THR A 215 -66.26 53.15 5.54
N SER A 216 -67.35 53.81 5.14
CA SER A 216 -67.35 54.91 4.16
C SER A 216 -66.44 56.09 4.55
N GLY A 217 -66.08 56.21 5.83
CA GLY A 217 -65.09 57.17 6.34
C GLY A 217 -63.63 56.71 6.27
N GLY A 218 -63.33 55.53 5.69
CA GLY A 218 -61.95 55.02 5.56
C GLY A 218 -61.37 54.41 6.84
N VAL A 219 -62.19 54.20 7.88
CA VAL A 219 -61.77 53.59 9.16
C VAL A 219 -62.29 52.15 9.22
N VAL A 220 -61.44 51.22 9.66
CA VAL A 220 -61.82 49.82 9.88
C VAL A 220 -62.72 49.72 11.12
N GLY A 221 -63.95 49.23 10.94
CA GLY A 221 -64.91 49.02 12.01
C GLY A 221 -64.60 47.76 12.81
N PHE A 222 -64.61 47.86 14.14
CA PHE A 222 -64.51 46.72 15.06
C PHE A 222 -65.66 46.77 16.07
N ASP A 223 -66.26 45.62 16.39
CA ASP A 223 -67.38 45.55 17.33
C ASP A 223 -66.99 45.90 18.78
N ASP A 224 -65.72 45.67 19.13
CA ASP A 224 -65.19 45.93 20.47
C ASP A 224 -63.69 46.26 20.42
N PHE A 225 -63.20 46.88 21.51
CA PHE A 225 -61.80 47.27 21.67
C PHE A 225 -60.84 46.07 21.67
N GLY A 226 -61.26 44.92 22.20
CA GLY A 226 -60.44 43.71 22.26
C GLY A 226 -60.12 43.14 20.87
N LYS A 227 -61.09 43.16 19.94
CA LYS A 227 -60.89 42.77 18.53
C LYS A 227 -59.93 43.72 17.83
N ALA A 228 -60.07 45.03 18.04
CA ALA A 228 -59.15 46.02 17.48
C ALA A 228 -57.71 45.80 17.97
N GLN A 229 -57.53 45.57 19.28
CA GLN A 229 -56.23 45.30 19.87
C GLN A 229 -55.62 43.99 19.35
N LYS A 230 -56.41 42.91 19.27
CA LYS A 230 -55.97 41.61 18.74
C LYS A 230 -55.57 41.71 17.27
N HIS A 231 -56.33 42.46 16.47
CA HIS A 231 -56.01 42.72 15.06
C HIS A 231 -54.67 43.46 14.91
N SER A 232 -54.46 44.52 15.70
CA SER A 232 -53.20 45.27 15.72
C SER A 232 -52.00 44.40 16.15
N SER A 233 -52.17 43.58 17.19
CA SER A 233 -51.16 42.62 17.64
C SER A 233 -50.83 41.61 16.53
N ASN A 234 -51.82 40.99 15.90
CA ASN A 234 -51.62 40.05 14.80
C ASN A 234 -50.95 40.70 13.58
N LYS A 235 -51.27 41.97 13.29
CA LYS A 235 -50.65 42.76 12.22
C LYS A 235 -49.16 42.95 12.50
N THR A 236 -48.79 43.25 13.74
CA THR A 236 -47.40 43.37 14.18
C THR A 236 -46.69 42.02 14.15
N PHE A 237 -47.30 40.97 14.71
CA PHE A 237 -46.74 39.63 14.77
C PHE A 237 -46.47 39.04 13.38
N SER A 238 -47.40 39.20 12.43
CA SER A 238 -47.18 38.79 11.04
C SER A 238 -46.01 39.53 10.39
N GLY A 239 -45.81 40.82 10.70
CA GLY A 239 -44.66 41.60 10.23
C GLY A 239 -43.34 41.06 10.80
N ILE A 240 -43.30 40.77 12.11
CA ILE A 240 -42.14 40.17 12.78
C ILE A 240 -41.81 38.80 12.17
N LEU A 241 -42.82 37.94 11.93
CA LEU A 241 -42.62 36.63 11.30
C LEU A 241 -41.99 36.74 9.91
N ILE A 242 -42.48 37.67 9.09
CA ILE A 242 -41.92 37.93 7.75
C ILE A 242 -40.47 38.38 7.89
N PHE A 243 -40.20 39.35 8.77
CA PHE A 243 -38.87 39.90 8.97
C PHE A 243 -37.86 38.83 9.42
N ILE A 244 -38.19 38.07 10.48
CA ILE A 244 -37.35 36.98 10.98
C ILE A 244 -37.13 35.92 9.90
N GLY A 245 -38.18 35.54 9.16
CA GLY A 245 -38.08 34.57 8.08
C GLY A 245 -37.10 35.00 6.98
N VAL A 246 -37.18 36.27 6.57
CA VAL A 246 -36.26 36.86 5.59
C VAL A 246 -34.82 36.91 6.12
N VAL A 247 -34.62 37.33 7.37
CA VAL A 247 -33.27 37.38 7.98
C VAL A 247 -32.64 35.99 8.04
N ILE A 248 -33.37 34.97 8.51
CA ILE A 248 -32.87 33.58 8.56
C ILE A 248 -32.52 33.10 7.15
N PHE A 249 -33.38 33.36 6.17
CA PHE A 249 -33.15 32.99 4.78
C PHE A 249 -31.89 33.64 4.19
N MET A 250 -31.70 34.94 4.44
CA MET A 250 -30.51 35.68 3.98
C MET A 250 -29.23 35.17 4.64
N ILE A 251 -29.26 34.85 5.94
CA ILE A 251 -28.12 34.25 6.64
C ILE A 251 -27.76 32.89 6.04
N ALA A 252 -28.76 32.04 5.77
CA ALA A 252 -28.54 30.74 5.14
C ALA A 252 -27.89 30.89 3.74
N LEU A 253 -28.39 31.83 2.92
CA LEU A 253 -27.78 32.12 1.62
C LEU A 253 -26.34 32.64 1.72
N LEU A 254 -26.06 33.50 2.70
CA LEU A 254 -24.71 34.01 2.94
C LEU A 254 -23.75 32.87 3.32
N LEU A 255 -24.16 31.99 4.24
CA LEU A 255 -23.35 30.84 4.67
C LEU A 255 -23.10 29.85 3.51
N ILE A 256 -24.11 29.61 2.67
CA ILE A 256 -23.96 28.79 1.45
C ILE A 256 -22.93 29.43 0.51
N ASN A 257 -23.02 30.74 0.25
CA ASN A 257 -22.09 31.45 -0.61
C ASN A 257 -20.65 31.40 -0.06
N ILE A 258 -20.46 31.66 1.24
CA ILE A 258 -19.14 31.57 1.89
C ILE A 258 -18.56 30.16 1.72
N THR A 259 -19.39 29.13 1.92
CA THR A 259 -18.95 27.72 1.78
C THR A 259 -18.54 27.40 0.34
N ILE A 260 -19.31 27.86 -0.65
CA ILE A 260 -18.98 27.65 -2.08
C ILE A 260 -17.69 28.37 -2.47
N VAL A 261 -17.48 29.61 -2.01
CA VAL A 261 -16.26 30.37 -2.29
C VAL A 261 -15.04 29.70 -1.67
N ASN A 262 -15.14 29.27 -0.41
CA ASN A 262 -14.04 28.61 0.28
C ASN A 262 -13.69 27.25 -0.35
N ASN A 263 -14.67 26.49 -0.84
CA ASN A 263 -14.42 25.21 -1.50
C ASN A 263 -13.79 25.33 -2.90
N LYS A 264 -13.85 26.51 -3.55
CA LYS A 264 -13.19 26.74 -4.85
C LYS A 264 -11.69 27.07 -4.72
N LEU A 265 -11.22 27.33 -3.50
CA LEU A 265 -9.83 27.70 -3.20
C LEU A 265 -8.95 26.48 -2.85
N PHE A 266 -9.52 25.27 -2.83
CA PHE A 266 -8.85 23.99 -2.60
C PHE A 266 -9.02 23.07 -3.81
#